data_AF-A0A9E5K5V4-F1
#
_entry.id   AF-A0A9E5K5V4-F1
#
_cell.length_a   1.000
_cell.length_b   1.000
_cell.length_c   1.000
_cell.angle_alpha   90.00
_cell.angle_beta   90.00
_cell.angle_gamma   90.00
#
_symmetry.space_group_name_H-M   'P 1'
#
loop_
_entity.id
_entity.type
_entity.pdbx_description
1 polymer ?
#
loop_
_entity_poly.entity_id
_entity_poly.type
_entity_poly.pdbx_seq_one_letter_code
_entity_poly.pdbx_strand_id
1 'polypeptide(L)'
;MFRFLILLISATPLFALEPQNIMIVANKDMPESISVARHYASKRKIPDENIILLSLPKGEDILRVDFETKLAEPLREALKSKKDKIKVLLTVYGV
;
A
#
# COMPACT_ATOMS: atom_id res chain seq x y z
N MET A 1 -23.01 -15.24 41.75
CA MET A 1 -22.72 -14.07 40.90
C MET A 1 -21.45 -14.29 40.05
N PHE A 2 -21.38 -15.34 39.23
CA PHE A 2 -20.15 -15.68 38.45
C PHE A 2 -20.43 -16.08 36.99
N ARG A 3 -21.68 -15.94 36.54
CA ARG A 3 -22.14 -16.43 35.22
C ARG A 3 -21.87 -15.47 34.06
N PHE A 4 -21.48 -14.22 34.34
CA PHE A 4 -21.22 -13.20 33.31
C PHE A 4 -19.75 -13.10 32.87
N LEU A 5 -18.82 -13.80 33.54
CA LEU A 5 -17.38 -13.64 33.28
C LEU A 5 -16.88 -14.46 32.06
N ILE A 6 -17.67 -15.43 31.58
CA ILE A 6 -17.25 -16.37 30.51
C ILE A 6 -17.48 -15.79 29.09
N LEU A 7 -18.24 -14.70 28.94
CA LEU A 7 -18.58 -14.16 27.61
C LEU A 7 -17.45 -13.34 26.95
N LEU A 8 -16.40 -12.95 27.70
CA LEU A 8 -15.32 -12.08 27.20
C LEU A 8 -14.21 -12.82 26.43
N ILE A 9 -14.21 -14.16 26.38
CA ILE A 9 -13.07 -14.95 25.86
C ILE A 9 -13.32 -15.47 24.42
N SER A 10 -14.51 -15.26 23.86
CA SER A 10 -14.83 -15.71 22.48
C SER A 10 -14.67 -14.61 21.43
N ALA A 11 -13.60 -13.82 21.50
CA ALA A 11 -13.24 -12.93 20.40
C ALA A 11 -12.40 -13.71 19.39
N THR A 12 -13.01 -14.16 18.29
CA THR A 12 -12.24 -14.67 17.15
C THR A 12 -11.54 -13.49 16.47
N PRO A 13 -10.26 -13.63 16.05
CA PRO A 13 -9.58 -12.57 15.33
C PRO A 13 -10.32 -12.33 14.00
N LEU A 14 -10.90 -11.14 13.86
CA LEU A 14 -11.46 -10.69 12.60
C LEU A 14 -10.29 -10.31 11.68
N PHE A 15 -10.28 -10.82 10.44
CA PHE A 15 -9.28 -10.46 9.44
C PHE A 15 -9.50 -9.03 8.93
N ALA A 16 -9.18 -8.06 9.78
CA ALA A 16 -9.17 -6.65 9.42
C ALA A 16 -7.93 -6.32 8.58
N LEU A 17 -8.02 -5.24 7.79
CA LEU A 17 -6.87 -4.73 7.05
C LEU A 17 -5.85 -4.12 8.02
N GLU A 18 -4.65 -4.67 8.04
CA GLU A 18 -3.54 -4.19 8.86
C GLU A 18 -2.55 -3.35 8.03
N PRO A 19 -1.74 -2.48 8.65
CA PRO A 19 -0.78 -1.64 7.92
C PRO A 19 0.17 -2.44 7.00
N GLN A 20 0.58 -3.64 7.42
CA GLN A 20 1.40 -4.56 6.64
C GLN A 20 0.74 -5.05 5.35
N ASN A 21 -0.58 -4.93 5.22
CA ASN A 21 -1.33 -5.37 4.04
C ASN A 21 -1.46 -4.28 2.96
N ILE A 22 -0.98 -3.07 3.22
CA ILE A 22 -1.10 -1.94 2.31
C ILE A 22 0.24 -1.75 1.60
N MET A 23 0.21 -1.66 0.27
CA MET A 23 1.36 -1.25 -0.54
C MET A 23 1.08 0.13 -1.13
N ILE A 24 1.92 1.10 -0.81
CA ILE A 24 1.84 2.46 -1.35
C ILE A 24 2.67 2.52 -2.63
N VAL A 25 2.10 3.08 -3.69
CA VAL A 25 2.82 3.38 -4.93
C VAL A 25 3.03 4.89 -4.99
N ALA A 26 4.27 5.32 -5.26
CA ALA A 26 4.63 6.72 -5.41
C ALA A 26 5.54 6.92 -6.63
N ASN A 27 5.49 8.12 -7.21
CA ASN A 27 6.34 8.48 -8.33
C ASN A 27 7.71 8.91 -7.82
N LYS A 28 8.74 8.15 -8.16
CA LYS A 28 10.13 8.38 -7.76
C LYS A 28 10.68 9.69 -8.34
N ASP A 29 10.13 10.15 -9.46
CA ASP A 29 10.61 11.33 -10.20
C ASP A 29 9.92 12.62 -9.71
N MET A 30 9.02 12.52 -8.71
CA MET A 30 8.27 13.63 -8.10
C MET A 30 8.46 13.65 -6.57
N PRO A 31 9.32 14.53 -6.03
CA PRO A 31 9.60 14.63 -4.59
C PRO A 31 8.34 14.78 -3.71
N GLU A 32 7.34 15.50 -4.20
CA GLU A 32 6.05 15.71 -3.53
C GLU A 32 5.26 14.40 -3.37
N SER A 33 5.29 13.53 -4.40
CA SER A 33 4.67 12.20 -4.34
C SER A 33 5.30 11.35 -3.24
N ILE A 34 6.64 11.35 -3.16
CA ILE A 34 7.40 10.63 -2.12
C ILE A 34 7.07 11.20 -0.73
N SER A 35 6.98 12.51 -0.60
CA SER A 35 6.62 13.19 0.66
C SER A 35 5.25 12.74 1.16
N VAL A 36 4.24 12.73 0.29
CA VAL A 36 2.89 12.26 0.62
C VAL A 36 2.89 10.79 1.03
N ALA A 37 3.58 9.92 0.28
CA ALA A 37 3.67 8.49 0.59
C ALA A 37 4.30 8.24 1.97
N ARG A 38 5.44 8.87 2.26
CA ARG A 38 6.12 8.74 3.57
C ARG A 38 5.30 9.31 4.71
N HIS A 39 4.65 10.45 4.48
CA HIS A 39 3.76 11.05 5.48
C HIS A 39 2.60 10.10 5.81
N TYR A 40 1.93 9.56 4.79
CA TYR A 40 0.82 8.63 4.97
C TYR A 40 1.28 7.34 5.68
N ALA A 41 2.41 6.76 5.25
CA ALA A 41 2.96 5.56 5.85
C ALA A 41 3.26 5.75 7.35
N SER A 42 3.92 6.86 7.70
CA SER A 42 4.22 7.22 9.08
C SER A 42 2.95 7.35 9.94
N LYS A 43 1.93 8.09 9.45
CA LYS A 43 0.67 8.30 10.18
C LYS A 43 -0.14 7.01 10.36
N ARG A 44 -0.04 6.07 9.41
CA ARG A 44 -0.78 4.79 9.44
C ARG A 44 0.05 3.60 9.93
N LYS A 45 1.31 3.83 10.33
CA LYS A 45 2.26 2.80 10.76
C LYS A 45 2.48 1.71 9.70
N ILE A 46 2.42 2.09 8.42
CA ILE A 46 2.73 1.19 7.31
C ILE A 46 4.26 1.05 7.25
N PRO A 47 4.81 -0.17 7.12
CA PRO A 47 6.26 -0.36 7.00
C PRO A 47 6.85 0.40 5.80
N ASP A 48 8.05 0.95 5.93
CA ASP A 48 8.70 1.66 4.81
C ASP A 48 8.98 0.74 3.60
N GLU A 49 9.16 -0.56 3.84
CA GLU A 49 9.28 -1.60 2.78
C GLU A 49 8.01 -1.77 1.92
N ASN A 50 6.89 -1.18 2.37
CA ASN A 50 5.62 -1.15 1.68
C ASN A 50 5.41 0.16 0.89
N ILE A 51 6.48 0.91 0.61
CA ILE A 51 6.46 2.01 -0.35
C ILE A 51 7.25 1.57 -1.59
N ILE A 52 6.56 1.47 -2.74
CA ILE A 52 7.18 1.23 -4.04
C ILE A 52 7.33 2.57 -4.75
N LEU A 53 8.55 2.85 -5.19
CA LEU A 53 8.90 4.03 -5.98
C LEU A 53 9.05 3.61 -7.45
N LEU A 54 8.16 4.12 -8.32
CA LEU A 54 8.19 3.85 -9.76
C LEU A 54 8.56 5.12 -10.55
N SER A 55 9.21 4.95 -11.70
CA SER A 55 9.53 6.05 -12.62
C SER A 55 8.31 6.34 -13.49
N LEU A 56 7.53 7.37 -13.16
CA LEU A 56 6.29 7.66 -13.87
C LEU A 56 6.34 9.05 -14.51
N PRO A 57 5.66 9.27 -15.65
CA PRO A 57 5.45 10.62 -16.17
C PRO A 57 4.91 11.58 -15.11
N LYS A 58 5.27 12.87 -15.18
CA LYS A 58 4.83 13.90 -14.22
C LYS A 58 3.49 14.56 -14.58
N GLY A 59 2.98 14.29 -15.77
CA GLY A 59 1.69 14.81 -16.22
C GLY A 59 0.52 14.05 -15.60
N GLU A 60 -0.68 14.59 -15.73
CA GLU A 60 -1.91 13.94 -15.24
C GLU A 60 -2.32 12.76 -16.12
N ASP A 61 -1.94 12.79 -17.40
CA ASP A 61 -2.19 11.73 -18.36
C ASP A 61 -0.97 10.80 -18.51
N ILE A 62 -1.27 9.51 -18.64
CA ILE A 62 -0.29 8.47 -18.97
C ILE A 62 -0.67 7.77 -20.26
N LEU A 63 0.29 7.69 -21.19
CA LEU A 63 0.11 6.91 -22.42
C LEU A 63 -0.04 5.43 -22.07
N ARG A 64 -0.86 4.69 -22.83
CA ARG A 64 -1.10 3.28 -22.54
C ARG A 64 0.19 2.44 -22.50
N VAL A 65 1.14 2.72 -23.39
CA VAL A 65 2.44 2.04 -23.42
C VAL A 65 3.28 2.33 -22.17
N ASP A 66 3.26 3.57 -21.68
CA ASP A 66 3.94 3.96 -20.46
C ASP A 66 3.27 3.36 -19.23
N PHE A 67 1.93 3.27 -19.21
CA PHE A 67 1.22 2.60 -18.13
C PHE A 67 1.64 1.14 -18.00
N GLU A 68 1.69 0.39 -19.10
CA GLU A 68 2.10 -1.02 -19.04
C GLU A 68 3.56 -1.17 -18.63
N THR A 69 4.47 -0.45 -19.29
CA THR A 69 5.93 -0.64 -19.14
C THR A 69 6.52 0.02 -17.90
N LYS A 70 5.95 1.13 -17.42
CA LYS A 70 6.49 1.91 -16.30
C LYS A 70 5.72 1.72 -14.99
N LEU A 71 4.42 1.42 -15.06
CA LEU A 71 3.58 1.20 -13.88
C LEU A 71 3.23 -0.27 -13.69
N ALA A 72 2.48 -0.87 -14.61
CA ALA A 72 1.85 -2.16 -14.39
C ALA A 72 2.86 -3.32 -14.29
N GLU A 73 3.80 -3.44 -15.23
CA GLU A 73 4.82 -4.49 -15.21
C GLU A 73 5.75 -4.38 -14.00
N PRO A 74 6.39 -3.23 -13.70
CA PRO A 74 7.24 -3.12 -12.52
C PRO A 74 6.49 -3.37 -11.21
N LEU A 75 5.22 -2.93 -11.12
CA LEU A 75 4.39 -3.16 -9.94
C LEU A 75 4.05 -4.64 -9.76
N ARG A 76 3.70 -5.36 -10.84
CA ARG A 76 3.46 -6.81 -10.79
C ARG A 76 4.70 -7.57 -10.32
N GLU A 77 5.88 -7.22 -10.82
CA GLU A 77 7.13 -7.84 -10.40
C GLU A 77 7.44 -7.55 -8.93
N ALA A 78 7.29 -6.29 -8.49
CA ALA A 78 7.49 -5.90 -7.08
C ALA A 78 6.52 -6.59 -6.11
N LEU A 79 5.32 -6.98 -6.57
CA LEU A 79 4.30 -7.65 -5.76
C LEU A 79 4.35 -9.18 -5.83
N LYS A 80 5.17 -9.76 -6.72
CA LYS A 80 5.14 -11.20 -7.03
C LYS A 80 5.29 -12.09 -5.80
N SER A 81 6.20 -11.76 -4.90
CA SER A 81 6.45 -12.47 -3.64
C SER A 81 5.59 -11.99 -2.46
N LYS A 82 4.73 -10.97 -2.67
CA LYS A 82 3.97 -10.29 -1.62
C LYS A 82 2.46 -10.48 -1.72
N LYS A 83 1.95 -11.28 -2.67
CA LYS A 83 0.50 -11.45 -2.94
C LYS A 83 -0.31 -11.97 -1.75
N ASP A 84 0.30 -12.79 -0.90
CA ASP A 84 -0.38 -13.32 0.28
C ASP A 84 -0.48 -12.29 1.41
N LYS A 85 0.44 -11.33 1.45
CA LYS A 85 0.53 -10.29 2.50
C LYS A 85 -0.19 -9.01 2.09
N ILE A 86 0.01 -8.54 0.86
CA ILE A 86 -0.54 -7.28 0.35
C ILE A 86 -1.97 -7.51 -0.15
N LYS A 87 -2.91 -6.73 0.38
CA LYS A 87 -4.34 -6.81 0.06
C LYS A 87 -4.86 -5.52 -0.59
N VAL A 88 -4.15 -4.41 -0.43
CA VAL A 88 -4.55 -3.11 -0.96
C VAL A 88 -3.37 -2.40 -1.60
N LEU A 89 -3.61 -1.82 -2.78
CA LEU A 89 -2.73 -0.85 -3.41
C LEU A 89 -3.26 0.55 -3.12
N LEU A 90 -2.41 1.43 -2.61
CA LEU A 90 -2.70 2.84 -2.38
C LEU A 90 -1.84 3.67 -3.32
N THR A 91 -2.45 4.30 -4.32
CA THR A 91 -1.77 5.33 -5.12
C THR A 91 -1.86 6.67 -4.39
N VAL A 92 -0.79 7.45 -4.47
CA VAL A 92 -0.77 8.82 -3.96
C VAL A 92 -0.66 9.80 -5.13
N TYR A 93 -0.75 11.10 -4.82
CA TYR A 93 -0.51 12.17 -5.78
C TYR A 93 0.74 11.91 -6.64
N GLY A 94 0.60 12.10 -7.96
CA GLY A 94 1.68 11.92 -8.94
C GLY A 94 1.82 10.51 -9.54
N VAL A 95 0.95 9.56 -9.15
CA VAL A 95 0.84 8.20 -9.72
C VAL A 95 -0.34 8.09 -10.65
#